data_AF-A0A523A3A8-F1
#
_entry.id   AF-A0A523A3A8-F1
#
_cell.length_a   1.000
_cell.length_b   1.000
_cell.length_c   1.000
_cell.angle_alpha   90.00
_cell.angle_beta   90.00
_cell.angle_gamma   90.00
#
_symmetry.space_group_name_H-M   'P 1'
#
loop_
_entity.id
_entity.type
_entity.pdbx_description
1 polymer ?
#
loop_
_entity_poly.entity_id
_entity_poly.type
_entity_poly.pdbx_seq_one_letter_code
_entity_poly.pdbx_strand_id
1 'polypeptide(L)'
;MKISIRTALAMLVAATAAAALSTPALAQTPWDMHHPARAHDNARIAHQEQRINQGIRLGRIGPGEAARLRGNLHRIRQEERDMARQDGTHLTPADQAVLTQQLDESSRTIGRFGV
;
A
#
# COMPACT_ATOMS: atom_id res chain seq x y z
N MET A 1 -20.07 51.57 49.16
CA MET A 1 -19.72 52.61 48.18
C MET A 1 -20.12 52.09 46.80
N LYS A 2 -21.10 52.72 46.13
CA LYS A 2 -21.62 52.30 44.81
C LYS A 2 -20.91 53.12 43.74
N ILE A 3 -20.33 52.48 42.72
CA ILE A 3 -19.87 53.16 41.50
C ILE A 3 -20.50 52.41 40.33
N SER A 4 -21.29 53.15 39.54
CA SER A 4 -22.17 52.67 38.48
C SER A 4 -21.48 52.60 37.12
N ILE A 5 -21.90 51.60 36.34
CA ILE A 5 -21.53 51.27 34.95
C ILE A 5 -22.05 52.34 33.97
N ARG A 6 -21.21 52.89 33.08
CA ARG A 6 -21.58 53.35 31.72
C ARG A 6 -20.38 53.38 30.75
N THR A 7 -20.39 52.43 29.79
CA THR A 7 -20.00 52.53 28.37
C THR A 7 -18.68 53.22 27.95
N ALA A 8 -17.76 52.46 27.34
CA ALA A 8 -17.48 52.50 25.89
C ALA A 8 -16.20 51.73 25.51
N LEU A 9 -16.37 50.74 24.65
CA LEU A 9 -15.58 50.43 23.44
C LEU A 9 -14.07 50.78 23.42
N ALA A 10 -13.21 49.77 23.32
CA ALA A 10 -12.26 49.62 22.20
C ALA A 10 -11.36 48.39 22.41
N MET A 11 -11.16 47.65 21.31
CA MET A 11 -10.25 46.52 21.17
C MET A 11 -8.81 46.87 21.57
N LEU A 12 -8.06 45.90 22.12
CA LEU A 12 -6.88 45.30 21.47
C LEU A 12 -6.20 44.27 22.41
N VAL A 13 -6.21 43.01 21.96
CA VAL A 13 -5.18 41.95 22.08
C VAL A 13 -4.52 41.69 23.45
N ALA A 14 -4.79 40.51 24.01
CA ALA A 14 -3.78 39.71 24.70
C ALA A 14 -4.11 38.21 24.55
N ALA A 15 -3.13 37.47 24.05
CA ALA A 15 -3.17 36.06 23.70
C ALA A 15 -3.48 35.12 24.88
N THR A 16 -4.01 33.92 24.63
CA THR A 16 -3.35 32.64 24.94
C THR A 16 -4.20 31.41 24.57
N ALA A 17 -3.54 30.51 23.83
CA ALA A 17 -3.65 29.05 23.81
C ALA A 17 -4.96 28.37 23.35
N ALA A 18 -4.98 28.03 22.07
CA ALA A 18 -5.74 26.93 21.50
C ALA A 18 -5.10 25.57 21.91
N ALA A 19 -5.94 24.60 22.31
CA ALA A 19 -5.57 23.19 22.34
C ALA A 19 -6.63 22.39 21.56
N ALA A 20 -6.58 22.50 20.23
CA ALA A 20 -7.25 21.55 19.36
C ALA A 20 -6.48 20.23 19.46
N LEU A 21 -7.03 19.26 20.19
CA LEU A 21 -6.57 17.87 20.18
C LEU A 21 -6.79 17.33 18.78
N SER A 22 -5.73 17.42 17.98
CA SER A 22 -5.65 16.94 16.62
C SER A 22 -5.64 15.41 16.67
N THR A 23 -6.68 14.79 16.12
CA THR A 23 -6.68 13.35 15.82
C THR A 23 -5.45 13.01 14.97
N PRO A 24 -4.65 11.98 15.29
CA PRO A 24 -3.68 11.48 14.33
C PRO A 24 -4.48 10.80 13.22
N ALA A 25 -4.80 11.55 12.18
CA ALA A 25 -4.98 10.96 10.87
C ALA A 25 -3.59 10.39 10.53
N LEU A 26 -3.41 9.08 10.71
CA LEU A 26 -2.32 8.36 10.07
C LEU A 26 -2.61 8.44 8.57
N ALA A 27 -2.24 9.57 7.98
CA ALA A 27 -2.14 9.73 6.56
C ALA A 27 -1.25 8.60 6.08
N GLN A 28 -1.81 7.71 5.27
CA GLN A 28 -1.03 6.78 4.47
C GLN A 28 -0.02 7.64 3.71
N THR A 29 1.25 7.57 4.11
CA THR A 29 2.28 8.45 3.56
C THR A 29 2.52 8.08 2.10
N PRO A 30 2.72 9.05 1.18
CA PRO A 30 3.20 8.83 -0.19
C PRO A 30 4.51 8.02 -0.31
N TRP A 31 5.17 7.82 0.83
CA TRP A 31 6.37 7.00 1.06
C TRP A 31 6.17 5.53 0.66
N ASP A 32 4.95 4.99 0.77
CA ASP A 32 4.58 3.63 0.31
C ASP A 32 4.62 3.46 -1.22
N MET A 33 4.72 4.56 -1.99
CA MET A 33 4.62 4.55 -3.44
C MET A 33 5.97 4.58 -4.18
N HIS A 34 7.10 4.87 -3.50
CA HIS A 34 8.38 5.17 -4.17
C HIS A 34 9.60 4.39 -3.63
N HIS A 35 9.41 3.19 -3.08
CA HIS A 35 10.55 2.28 -2.90
C HIS A 35 10.77 1.45 -4.18
N PRO A 36 11.93 1.56 -4.87
CA PRO A 36 12.11 0.98 -6.21
C PRO A 36 11.94 -0.55 -6.24
N ALA A 37 12.39 -1.25 -5.19
CA ALA A 37 12.22 -2.69 -4.99
C ALA A 37 10.73 -3.09 -4.92
N ARG A 38 9.97 -2.46 -4.02
CA ARG A 38 8.53 -2.71 -3.85
C ARG A 38 7.74 -2.35 -5.11
N ALA A 39 8.10 -1.26 -5.78
CA ALA A 39 7.48 -0.85 -7.04
C ALA A 39 7.71 -1.90 -8.14
N HIS A 40 8.93 -2.44 -8.23
CA HIS A 40 9.26 -3.51 -9.17
C HIS A 40 8.42 -4.78 -8.93
N ASP A 41 8.34 -5.27 -7.69
CA ASP A 41 7.58 -6.48 -7.39
C ASP A 41 6.08 -6.31 -7.60
N ASN A 42 5.54 -5.14 -7.22
CA ASN A 42 4.15 -4.81 -7.48
C ASN A 42 3.83 -4.73 -8.98
N ALA A 43 4.74 -4.18 -9.80
CA ALA A 43 4.59 -4.17 -11.25
C ALA A 43 4.60 -5.59 -11.83
N ARG A 44 5.48 -6.47 -11.34
CA ARG A 44 5.53 -7.88 -11.75
C ARG A 44 4.24 -8.63 -11.38
N ILE A 45 3.71 -8.42 -10.17
CA ILE A 45 2.44 -9.00 -9.73
C ILE A 45 1.30 -8.52 -10.65
N ALA A 46 1.24 -7.22 -10.95
CA ALA A 46 0.22 -6.67 -11.84
C ALA A 46 0.29 -7.24 -13.25
N HIS A 47 1.49 -7.42 -13.80
CA HIS A 47 1.69 -8.05 -15.10
C HIS A 47 1.23 -9.52 -15.11
N GLN A 48 1.52 -10.28 -14.05
CA GLN A 48 1.04 -11.66 -13.92
C GLN A 48 -0.49 -11.74 -13.82
N GLU A 49 -1.12 -10.82 -13.08
CA GLU A 49 -2.58 -10.70 -13.02
C GLU A 49 -3.19 -10.42 -14.40
N GLN A 50 -2.56 -9.57 -15.21
CA GLN A 50 -2.98 -9.31 -16.59
C GLN A 50 -2.90 -10.57 -17.47
N ARG A 51 -1.85 -11.38 -17.34
CA ARG A 51 -1.72 -12.65 -18.06
C ARG A 51 -2.79 -13.64 -17.64
N ILE A 52 -3.10 -13.74 -16.33
CA ILE A 52 -4.22 -14.55 -15.83
C ILE A 52 -5.54 -14.09 -16.47
N ASN A 53 -5.81 -12.78 -16.46
CA ASN A 53 -7.00 -12.21 -17.09
C ASN A 53 -7.07 -12.51 -18.60
N GLN A 54 -5.94 -12.43 -19.31
CA GLN A 54 -5.86 -12.83 -20.70
C GLN A 54 -6.16 -14.31 -20.89
N GLY A 55 -5.59 -15.18 -20.07
CA GLY A 55 -5.83 -16.61 -20.12
C GLY A 55 -7.30 -16.98 -19.87
N ILE A 56 -7.97 -16.28 -18.95
CA ILE A 56 -9.42 -16.41 -18.73
C ILE A 56 -10.19 -15.99 -19.98
N ARG A 57 -9.90 -14.81 -20.55
CA ARG A 57 -10.57 -14.31 -21.77
C ARG A 57 -10.41 -15.24 -22.96
N LEU A 58 -9.24 -15.88 -23.09
CA LEU A 58 -8.94 -16.83 -24.16
C LEU A 58 -9.45 -18.25 -23.88
N GLY A 59 -10.05 -18.50 -22.70
CA GLY A 59 -10.48 -19.84 -22.29
C GLY A 59 -9.34 -20.81 -22.00
N ARG A 60 -8.09 -20.32 -21.88
CA ARG A 60 -6.89 -21.12 -21.60
C ARG A 60 -6.71 -21.40 -20.10
N ILE A 61 -7.24 -20.52 -19.25
CA ILE A 61 -7.22 -20.66 -17.79
C ILE A 61 -8.66 -20.80 -17.30
N GLY A 62 -8.97 -21.92 -16.65
CA GLY A 62 -10.27 -22.13 -16.02
C GLY A 62 -10.45 -21.31 -14.73
N PRO A 63 -11.69 -21.12 -14.25
CA PRO A 63 -11.95 -20.35 -13.03
C PRO A 63 -11.22 -20.89 -11.78
N GLY A 64 -11.10 -22.22 -11.66
CA GLY A 64 -10.38 -22.87 -10.57
C GLY A 64 -8.88 -22.61 -10.62
N GLU A 65 -8.25 -22.77 -11.80
CA GLU A 65 -6.84 -22.42 -11.97
C GLU A 65 -6.58 -20.94 -11.71
N ALA A 66 -7.45 -20.06 -12.23
CA ALA A 66 -7.34 -18.62 -12.01
C ALA A 66 -7.38 -18.27 -10.52
N ALA A 67 -8.31 -18.85 -9.76
CA ALA A 67 -8.41 -18.61 -8.32
C ALA A 67 -7.13 -19.05 -7.59
N ARG A 68 -6.56 -20.21 -7.96
CA ARG A 68 -5.30 -20.70 -7.38
C ARG A 68 -4.12 -19.79 -7.73
N LEU A 69 -4.01 -19.35 -8.98
CA LEU A 69 -2.96 -18.44 -9.44
C LEU A 69 -3.04 -17.08 -8.74
N ARG A 70 -4.22 -16.49 -8.65
CA ARG A 70 -4.46 -15.24 -7.90
C ARG A 70 -4.16 -15.40 -6.42
N GLY A 71 -4.55 -16.53 -5.82
CA GLY A 71 -4.21 -16.86 -4.44
C GLY A 71 -2.70 -16.87 -4.19
N ASN A 72 -1.91 -17.40 -5.14
CA ASN A 72 -0.46 -17.34 -5.07
C ASN A 72 0.07 -15.90 -5.15
N LEU A 73 -0.39 -15.11 -6.13
CA LEU A 73 0.01 -13.70 -6.25
C LEU A 73 -0.35 -12.87 -5.01
N HIS A 74 -1.52 -13.12 -4.42
CA HIS A 74 -1.92 -12.47 -3.18
C HIS A 74 -1.03 -12.85 -2.01
N ARG A 75 -0.60 -14.11 -1.90
CA ARG A 75 0.33 -14.55 -0.86
C ARG A 75 1.68 -13.85 -1.00
N ILE A 76 2.26 -13.82 -2.21
CA ILE A 76 3.53 -13.11 -2.49
C ILE A 76 3.40 -11.64 -2.11
N ARG A 77 2.26 -11.00 -2.42
CA ARG A 77 2.01 -9.61 -2.04
C ARG A 77 1.86 -9.38 -0.53
N GLN A 78 1.36 -10.36 0.22
CA GLN A 78 1.32 -10.27 1.68
C GLN A 78 2.74 -10.41 2.24
N GLU A 79 3.50 -11.39 1.75
CA GLU A 79 4.88 -11.64 2.15
C GLU A 79 5.75 -10.40 1.91
N GLU A 80 5.64 -9.77 0.73
CA GLU A 80 6.29 -8.49 0.41
C GLU A 80 5.99 -7.41 1.45
N ARG A 81 4.73 -7.26 1.86
CA ARG A 81 4.34 -6.28 2.88
C ARG A 81 4.88 -6.64 4.25
N ASP A 82 4.89 -7.91 4.60
CA ASP A 82 5.30 -8.36 5.92
C ASP A 82 6.83 -8.30 6.08
N MET A 83 7.59 -8.60 5.02
CA MET A 83 9.04 -8.36 4.97
C MET A 83 9.32 -6.86 5.05
N ALA A 84 8.63 -6.05 4.23
CA ALA A 84 8.79 -4.60 4.30
C ALA A 84 8.50 -4.05 5.70
N ARG A 85 7.47 -4.53 6.39
CA ARG A 85 7.14 -4.10 7.77
C ARG A 85 8.21 -4.46 8.79
N GLN A 86 8.88 -5.61 8.63
CA GLN A 86 9.95 -6.05 9.53
C GLN A 86 11.16 -5.13 9.43
N ASP A 87 11.50 -4.69 8.23
CA ASP A 87 12.68 -3.87 7.96
C ASP A 87 12.34 -2.38 7.82
N GLY A 88 11.45 -1.85 8.67
CA GLY A 88 11.19 -0.41 8.72
C GLY A 88 10.69 0.14 7.38
N THR A 89 9.82 -0.61 6.73
CA THR A 89 9.06 -0.31 5.50
C THR A 89 9.83 -0.44 4.16
N HIS A 90 11.05 -1.01 4.17
CA HIS A 90 11.83 -1.34 2.96
C HIS A 90 12.07 -2.85 2.80
N LEU A 91 12.39 -3.29 1.58
CA LEU A 91 12.82 -4.66 1.32
C LEU A 91 14.35 -4.74 1.33
N THR A 92 14.89 -5.75 2.00
CA THR A 92 16.31 -6.08 1.93
C THR A 92 16.64 -6.80 0.60
N PRO A 93 17.92 -6.89 0.21
CA PRO A 93 18.31 -7.69 -0.95
C PRO A 93 17.95 -9.17 -0.82
N ALA A 94 17.90 -9.71 0.40
CA ALA A 94 17.51 -11.09 0.65
C ALA A 94 16.01 -11.28 0.39
N ASP A 95 15.16 -10.37 0.90
CA ASP A 95 13.71 -10.40 0.65
C ASP A 95 13.42 -10.30 -0.85
N GLN A 96 14.12 -9.39 -1.53
CA GLN A 96 13.99 -9.21 -2.98
C GLN A 96 14.33 -10.48 -3.75
N ALA A 97 15.35 -11.24 -3.32
CA ALA A 97 15.72 -12.50 -3.97
C ALA A 97 14.63 -13.57 -3.77
N VAL A 98 14.08 -13.68 -2.56
CA VAL A 98 12.98 -14.60 -2.24
C VAL A 98 11.73 -14.27 -3.08
N LEU A 99 11.29 -13.01 -3.06
CA LEU A 99 10.13 -12.55 -3.85
C LEU A 99 10.35 -12.78 -5.35
N THR A 100 11.56 -12.51 -5.83
CA THR A 100 11.90 -12.70 -7.24
C THR A 100 11.74 -14.14 -7.67
N GLN A 101 12.27 -15.07 -6.89
CA GLN A 101 12.16 -16.50 -7.15
C GLN A 101 10.70 -16.96 -7.18
N GLN A 102 9.90 -16.55 -6.18
CA GLN A 102 8.48 -16.89 -6.12
C GLN A 102 7.70 -16.35 -7.32
N LEU A 103 7.99 -15.11 -7.74
CA LEU A 103 7.37 -14.50 -8.92
C LEU A 103 7.79 -15.20 -10.22
N ASP A 104 9.01 -15.71 -10.32
CA ASP A 104 9.48 -16.49 -11.48
C ASP A 104 8.77 -17.85 -11.57
N GLU A 105 8.61 -18.53 -10.45
CA GLU A 105 7.87 -19.80 -10.38
C GLU A 105 6.40 -19.61 -10.74
N SER A 106 5.77 -18.55 -10.25
CA SER A 106 4.41 -18.16 -10.62
C SER A 106 4.33 -17.82 -12.11
N SER A 107 5.28 -17.05 -12.64
CA SER A 107 5.34 -16.68 -14.07
C SER A 107 5.47 -17.90 -14.97
N ARG A 108 6.31 -18.88 -14.61
CA ARG A 108 6.43 -20.16 -15.30
C ARG A 108 5.13 -20.95 -15.27
N THR A 109 4.45 -20.98 -14.12
CA THR A 109 3.16 -21.66 -13.98
C THR A 109 2.09 -21.04 -14.87
N ILE A 110 2.01 -19.70 -14.91
CA ILE A 110 1.10 -18.97 -15.81
C ILE A 110 1.46 -19.24 -17.28
N GLY A 111 2.76 -19.30 -17.61
CA GLY A 111 3.25 -19.53 -18.97
C GLY A 111 2.85 -20.89 -19.56
N ARG A 112 2.56 -21.89 -18.73
CA ARG A 112 2.05 -23.20 -19.18
C ARG A 112 0.68 -23.10 -19.86
N PHE A 113 -0.05 -22.02 -19.64
CA PHE A 113 -1.32 -21.73 -20.31
C PHE A 113 -1.15 -20.92 -21.59
N GLY A 114 0.09 -20.65 -22.03
CA GLY A 114 0.39 -19.93 -23.27
C GLY A 114 0.01 -18.44 -23.22
N VAL A 115 0.08 -17.82 -22.04
CA VAL A 115 -0.13 -16.38 -21.81
C VAL A 115 1.01 -15.81 -20.98
#